data_AF-A0A4S4B0R8-F1
#
_entry.id   AF-A0A4S4B0R8-F1
#
_cell.length_a   1.000
_cell.length_b   1.000
_cell.length_c   1.000
_cell.angle_alpha   90.00
_cell.angle_beta   90.00
_cell.angle_gamma   90.00
#
_symmetry.space_group_name_H-M   'P 1'
#
loop_
_entity.id
_entity.type
_entity.pdbx_description
1 polymer ?
#
loop_
_entity_poly.entity_id
_entity_poly.type
_entity_poly.pdbx_seq_one_letter_code
_entity_poly.pdbx_strand_id
1 'polypeptide(L)'
;MINKIIQSAETKRKRPRILRWGVTLILAVLGIWVIRVLFLLAITPPLRINTLPPDEELITHFYEHRADIEELVRRYRNYVPPPGTQHGEWRKLGDTPELFKRAGVKRLIEISPTWLPNPYSLEARQRDKGIVANWREAAKYRTLAIRPLDTRFYHNVVWKDLVFMPVAPRIEDGILIGPIDHLGRHSHQRVFPTLNNEPPDVERDTCAYRQIEPQWFVQMCRTLY
;
A
#
# COMPACT_ATOMS: atom_id res chain seq x y z
N MET A 1 -69.33 45.74 -40.03
CA MET A 1 -68.74 45.93 -38.68
C MET A 1 -67.88 44.77 -38.19
N ILE A 2 -68.02 43.55 -38.77
CA ILE A 2 -67.29 42.34 -38.33
C ILE A 2 -65.80 42.34 -38.72
N ASN A 3 -65.43 42.97 -39.84
CA ASN A 3 -64.02 42.98 -40.31
C ASN A 3 -63.06 43.81 -39.43
N LYS A 4 -63.56 44.72 -38.58
CA LYS A 4 -62.70 45.46 -37.63
C LYS A 4 -62.33 44.65 -36.39
N ILE A 5 -63.08 43.60 -36.03
CA ILE A 5 -62.80 42.77 -34.87
C ILE A 5 -61.70 41.74 -35.19
N ILE A 6 -61.62 41.26 -36.43
CA ILE A 6 -60.63 40.27 -36.86
C ILE A 6 -59.21 40.87 -36.92
N GLN A 7 -59.04 42.11 -37.37
CA GLN A 7 -57.72 42.77 -37.41
C GLN A 7 -57.12 43.07 -36.02
N SER A 8 -57.96 43.14 -34.97
CA SER A 8 -57.50 43.38 -33.59
C SER A 8 -56.93 42.12 -32.91
N ALA A 9 -57.30 40.92 -33.40
CA ALA A 9 -56.83 39.66 -32.83
C ALA A 9 -55.46 39.21 -33.36
N GLU A 10 -55.07 39.60 -34.57
CA GLU A 10 -53.80 39.16 -35.19
C GLU A 10 -52.57 39.93 -34.74
N THR A 11 -52.72 41.15 -34.21
CA THR A 11 -51.59 41.98 -33.77
C THR A 11 -51.01 41.57 -32.41
N LYS A 12 -51.68 40.69 -31.65
CA LYS A 12 -51.26 40.30 -30.28
C LYS A 12 -50.39 39.05 -30.18
N ARG A 13 -50.03 38.38 -31.29
CA ARG A 13 -49.26 37.12 -31.22
C ARG A 13 -47.88 37.15 -31.86
N LYS A 14 -47.22 38.31 -31.94
CA LYS A 14 -45.77 38.36 -32.16
C LYS A 14 -45.08 38.02 -30.84
N ARG A 15 -44.91 36.71 -30.56
CA ARG A 15 -44.00 36.27 -29.48
C ARG A 15 -42.67 37.01 -29.69
N PRO A 16 -42.17 37.76 -28.70
CA PRO A 16 -41.00 38.61 -28.90
C PRO A 16 -39.83 37.73 -29.32
N ARG A 17 -39.28 37.98 -30.52
CA ARG A 17 -38.10 37.27 -31.05
C ARG A 17 -36.97 37.25 -30.01
N ILE A 18 -36.87 38.30 -29.19
CA ILE A 18 -35.93 38.47 -28.08
C ILE A 18 -36.01 37.33 -27.06
N LEU A 19 -37.20 36.78 -26.77
CA LEU A 19 -37.37 35.67 -25.84
C LEU A 19 -36.77 34.36 -26.39
N ARG A 20 -36.80 34.16 -27.71
CA ARG A 20 -36.15 33.00 -28.34
C ARG A 20 -34.62 33.09 -28.23
N TRP A 21 -34.04 34.26 -28.50
CA TRP A 21 -32.58 34.47 -28.39
C TRP A 21 -32.08 34.30 -26.95
N GLY A 22 -32.83 34.81 -25.96
CA GLY A 22 -32.49 34.62 -24.55
C GLY A 22 -32.48 33.15 -24.12
N VAL A 23 -33.47 32.37 -24.54
CA VAL A 23 -33.53 30.93 -24.25
C VAL A 23 -32.38 30.17 -24.91
N THR A 24 -32.05 30.48 -26.17
CA THR A 24 -30.92 29.84 -26.87
C THR A 24 -29.58 30.15 -26.21
N LEU A 25 -29.37 31.38 -25.73
CA LEU A 25 -28.16 31.77 -25.03
C LEU A 25 -28.02 31.03 -23.69
N ILE A 26 -29.09 30.94 -22.91
CA ILE A 26 -29.09 30.23 -21.62
C ILE A 26 -28.75 28.74 -21.82
N LEU A 27 -29.37 28.10 -22.83
CA LEU A 27 -29.08 26.70 -23.15
C LEU A 27 -27.63 26.50 -23.62
N ALA A 28 -27.07 27.44 -24.38
CA ALA A 28 -25.67 27.37 -24.81
C ALA A 28 -24.69 27.49 -23.62
N VAL A 29 -24.95 28.42 -22.69
CA VAL A 29 -24.12 28.59 -21.49
C VAL A 29 -24.20 27.36 -20.59
N LEU A 30 -25.41 26.81 -20.37
CA LEU A 30 -25.59 25.56 -19.63
C LEU A 30 -24.87 24.39 -20.30
N GLY A 31 -24.95 24.27 -21.64
CA GLY A 31 -24.24 23.25 -22.39
C GLY A 31 -22.72 23.33 -22.22
N ILE A 32 -22.14 24.53 -22.32
CA ILE A 32 -20.71 24.76 -22.08
C ILE A 32 -20.33 24.40 -20.64
N TRP A 33 -21.16 24.76 -19.67
CA TRP A 33 -20.91 24.46 -18.26
C TRP A 33 -20.91 22.95 -17.99
N VAL A 34 -21.90 22.23 -18.52
CA VAL A 34 -21.99 20.75 -18.42
C VAL A 34 -20.78 20.09 -19.08
N ILE A 35 -20.38 20.53 -20.29
CA ILE A 35 -19.20 20.00 -20.97
C ILE A 35 -17.94 20.23 -20.14
N ARG A 36 -17.78 21.43 -19.54
CA ARG A 36 -16.65 21.73 -18.65
C ARG A 36 -16.62 20.83 -17.42
N VAL A 37 -17.76 20.59 -16.77
CA VAL A 37 -17.85 19.70 -15.60
C VAL A 37 -17.50 18.27 -15.98
N LEU A 38 -18.04 17.76 -17.10
CA LEU A 38 -17.71 16.43 -17.59
C LEU A 38 -16.23 16.30 -17.96
N PHE A 39 -15.64 17.32 -18.57
CA PHE A 39 -14.22 17.34 -18.91
C PHE A 39 -13.34 17.37 -17.65
N LEU A 40 -13.71 18.16 -16.63
CA LEU A 40 -13.01 18.16 -15.34
C LEU A 40 -13.12 16.80 -14.64
N LEU A 41 -14.29 16.16 -14.65
CA LEU A 41 -14.50 14.82 -14.10
C LEU A 41 -13.73 13.74 -14.87
N ALA A 42 -13.60 13.86 -16.18
CA ALA A 42 -12.85 12.94 -17.03
C ALA A 42 -11.32 13.10 -16.89
N ILE A 43 -10.85 14.31 -16.53
CA ILE A 43 -9.42 14.60 -16.34
C ILE A 43 -8.99 14.38 -14.90
N THR A 44 -9.88 14.51 -13.91
CA THR A 44 -9.56 14.07 -12.55
C THR A 44 -9.27 12.56 -12.61
N PRO A 45 -8.03 12.13 -12.31
CA PRO A 45 -7.75 10.72 -12.23
C PRO A 45 -8.73 10.12 -11.21
N PRO A 46 -9.28 8.92 -11.47
CA PRO A 46 -10.16 8.29 -10.51
C PRO A 46 -9.44 8.27 -9.15
N LEU A 47 -10.09 8.80 -8.12
CA LEU A 47 -9.64 8.65 -6.74
C LEU A 47 -9.39 7.15 -6.57
N ARG A 48 -8.12 6.76 -6.42
CA ARG A 48 -7.78 5.39 -6.08
C ARG A 48 -8.17 5.22 -4.62
N ILE A 49 -9.44 4.91 -4.40
CA ILE A 49 -9.96 4.59 -3.09
C ILE A 49 -9.24 3.32 -2.68
N ASN A 50 -8.31 3.46 -1.75
CA ASN A 50 -7.71 2.31 -1.10
C ASN A 50 -8.83 1.58 -0.34
N THR A 51 -9.20 0.41 -0.84
CA THR A 51 -10.26 -0.42 -0.25
C THR A 51 -9.76 -1.23 0.95
N LEU A 52 -8.46 -1.16 1.25
CA LEU A 52 -7.89 -1.86 2.40
C LEU A 52 -8.29 -1.15 3.71
N PRO A 53 -8.43 -1.91 4.81
CA PRO A 53 -8.64 -1.32 6.13
C PRO A 53 -7.54 -0.29 6.49
N PRO A 54 -7.86 0.64 7.41
CA PRO A 54 -6.90 1.63 7.87
C PRO A 54 -5.71 0.96 8.56
N ASP A 55 -4.56 1.63 8.52
CA ASP A 55 -3.33 1.16 9.18
C ASP A 55 -3.56 0.94 10.68
N GLU A 56 -4.36 1.80 11.30
CA GLU A 56 -4.68 1.77 12.73
C GLU A 56 -5.28 0.43 13.14
N GLU A 57 -6.04 -0.23 12.26
CA GLU A 57 -6.61 -1.55 12.52
C GLU A 57 -5.52 -2.63 12.56
N LEU A 58 -4.57 -2.59 11.62
CA LEU A 58 -3.43 -3.53 11.59
C LEU A 58 -2.44 -3.28 12.73
N ILE A 59 -2.24 -2.01 13.09
CA ILE A 59 -1.37 -1.60 14.21
C ILE A 59 -2.00 -2.03 15.55
N THR A 60 -3.31 -1.84 15.72
CA THR A 60 -4.03 -2.32 16.90
C THR A 60 -3.91 -3.83 17.02
N HIS A 61 -4.14 -4.56 15.92
CA HIS A 61 -3.94 -6.01 15.86
C HIS A 61 -2.51 -6.43 16.25
N PHE A 62 -1.49 -5.71 15.77
CA PHE A 62 -0.09 -5.96 16.17
C PHE A 62 0.09 -5.85 17.68
N TYR A 63 -0.43 -4.79 18.32
CA TYR A 63 -0.27 -4.60 19.76
C TYR A 63 -1.08 -5.61 20.58
N GLU A 64 -2.30 -5.97 20.16
CA GLU A 64 -3.14 -6.97 20.82
C GLU A 64 -2.49 -8.37 20.81
N HIS A 65 -1.77 -8.71 19.73
CA HIS A 65 -1.16 -10.03 19.53
C HIS A 65 0.38 -10.01 19.60
N ARG A 66 0.97 -8.93 20.15
CA ARG A 66 2.41 -8.65 20.07
C ARG A 66 3.28 -9.83 20.50
N ALA A 67 3.00 -10.39 21.68
CA ALA A 67 3.79 -11.47 22.24
C ALA A 67 3.82 -12.70 21.32
N ASP A 68 2.70 -13.03 20.69
CA ASP A 68 2.60 -14.17 19.78
C ASP A 68 3.30 -13.90 18.44
N ILE A 69 3.20 -12.67 17.92
CA ILE A 69 3.89 -12.25 16.70
C ILE A 69 5.41 -12.25 16.90
N GLU A 70 5.89 -11.70 18.01
CA GLU A 70 7.31 -11.70 18.37
C GLU A 70 7.84 -13.12 18.58
N GLU A 71 7.04 -14.01 19.19
CA GLU A 71 7.39 -15.42 19.34
C GLU A 71 7.45 -16.15 17.98
N LEU A 72 6.54 -15.89 17.05
CA LEU A 72 6.62 -16.41 15.68
C LEU A 72 7.92 -15.98 14.99
N VAL A 73 8.28 -14.70 15.10
CA VAL A 73 9.53 -14.15 14.57
C VAL A 73 10.74 -14.81 15.22
N ARG A 74 10.72 -15.01 16.54
CA ARG A 74 11.81 -15.67 17.28
C ARG A 74 11.99 -17.12 16.84
N ARG A 75 10.90 -17.89 16.76
CA ARG A 75 10.91 -19.29 16.29
C ARG A 75 11.42 -19.40 14.86
N TYR A 76 10.94 -18.53 13.98
CA TYR A 76 11.40 -18.44 12.60
C TYR A 76 12.92 -18.33 12.54
N ARG A 77 13.50 -17.36 13.25
CA ARG A 77 14.94 -17.06 13.16
C ARG A 77 15.84 -18.07 13.83
N ASN A 78 15.36 -18.69 14.91
CA ASN A 78 16.16 -19.65 15.67
C ASN A 78 16.03 -21.08 15.15
N TYR A 79 15.12 -21.33 14.20
CA TYR A 79 15.01 -22.64 13.59
C TYR A 79 16.22 -22.95 12.71
N VAL A 80 16.90 -24.06 13.02
CA VAL A 80 17.93 -24.63 12.17
C VAL A 80 17.36 -25.91 11.56
N PRO A 81 17.09 -25.96 10.25
CA PRO A 81 16.52 -27.14 9.63
C PRO A 81 17.51 -28.31 9.67
N PRO A 82 17.08 -29.52 10.07
CA PRO A 82 17.87 -30.72 9.92
C PRO A 82 18.41 -30.94 8.49
N PRO A 83 19.46 -31.76 8.30
CA PRO A 83 19.88 -32.20 6.98
C PRO A 83 18.70 -32.78 6.18
N GLY A 84 18.53 -32.34 4.93
CA GLY A 84 17.45 -32.81 4.06
C GLY A 84 16.09 -32.12 4.23
N THR A 85 15.90 -31.23 5.21
CA THR A 85 14.63 -30.49 5.38
C THR A 85 14.71 -29.03 4.92
N GLN A 86 13.54 -28.47 4.61
CA GLN A 86 13.36 -27.07 4.25
C GLN A 86 13.18 -26.19 5.49
N HIS A 87 13.53 -24.89 5.39
CA HIS A 87 13.28 -23.95 6.50
C HIS A 87 11.82 -23.98 6.96
N GLY A 88 10.88 -24.02 6.00
CA GLY A 88 9.44 -23.91 6.24
C GLY A 88 8.85 -24.98 7.17
N GLU A 89 9.57 -26.05 7.47
CA GLU A 89 9.16 -27.08 8.43
C GLU A 89 9.05 -26.55 9.86
N TRP A 90 9.69 -25.41 10.20
CA TRP A 90 9.53 -24.75 11.50
C TRP A 90 8.06 -24.51 11.87
N ARG A 91 7.21 -24.30 10.85
CA ARG A 91 5.77 -24.04 11.03
C ARG A 91 5.00 -25.21 11.65
N LYS A 92 5.55 -26.43 11.55
CA LYS A 92 4.94 -27.67 12.06
C LYS A 92 5.45 -28.05 13.45
N LEU A 93 6.41 -27.31 14.01
CA LEU A 93 7.02 -27.65 15.28
C LEU A 93 6.17 -27.22 16.47
N GLY A 94 5.97 -28.15 17.42
CA GLY A 94 5.26 -27.87 18.66
C GLY A 94 3.89 -27.25 18.41
N ASP A 95 3.58 -26.20 19.17
CA ASP A 95 2.34 -25.40 19.09
C ASP A 95 2.41 -24.25 18.08
N THR A 96 3.37 -24.27 17.14
CA THR A 96 3.50 -23.19 16.13
C THR A 96 2.24 -22.99 15.27
N PRO A 97 1.53 -24.05 14.81
CA PRO A 97 0.26 -23.88 14.10
C PRO A 97 -0.81 -23.14 14.93
N GLU A 98 -0.91 -23.44 16.22
CA GLU A 98 -1.82 -22.80 17.18
C GLU A 98 -1.40 -21.34 17.42
N LEU A 99 -0.10 -21.07 17.46
CA LEU A 99 0.45 -19.73 17.60
C LEU A 99 0.07 -18.84 16.40
N PHE A 100 0.14 -19.34 15.17
CA PHE A 100 -0.35 -18.62 13.99
C PHE A 100 -1.84 -18.24 14.11
N LYS A 101 -2.67 -19.17 14.59
CA LYS A 101 -4.12 -18.93 14.80
C LYS A 101 -4.36 -17.88 15.87
N ARG A 102 -3.70 -18.01 17.03
CA ARG A 102 -3.82 -17.07 18.16
C ARG A 102 -3.33 -15.68 17.80
N ALA A 103 -2.25 -15.58 17.03
CA ALA A 103 -1.70 -14.32 16.56
C ALA A 103 -2.50 -13.67 15.43
N GLY A 104 -3.51 -14.36 14.86
CA GLY A 104 -4.21 -13.89 13.66
C GLY A 104 -3.29 -13.74 12.45
N VAL A 105 -2.27 -14.58 12.31
CA VAL A 105 -1.29 -14.52 11.20
C VAL A 105 -1.55 -15.66 10.21
N LYS A 106 -1.64 -15.32 8.91
CA LYS A 106 -1.76 -16.31 7.83
C LYS A 106 -0.41 -16.93 7.49
N ARG A 107 0.60 -16.08 7.37
CA ARG A 107 1.91 -16.46 6.85
C ARG A 107 2.99 -15.50 7.34
N LEU A 108 4.17 -16.05 7.54
CA LEU A 108 5.41 -15.30 7.68
C LEU A 108 6.28 -15.61 6.45
N ILE A 109 6.76 -14.57 5.79
CA ILE A 109 7.45 -14.63 4.50
C ILE A 109 8.79 -13.91 4.64
N GLU A 110 9.87 -14.52 4.16
CA GLU A 110 11.13 -13.80 3.99
C GLU A 110 11.03 -12.87 2.78
N ILE A 111 11.36 -11.60 3.00
CA ILE A 111 11.49 -10.61 1.94
C ILE A 111 12.89 -10.00 1.97
N SER A 112 13.30 -9.40 0.86
CA SER A 112 14.49 -8.55 0.83
C SER A 112 14.24 -7.27 1.64
N PRO A 113 15.28 -6.65 2.23
CA PRO A 113 16.71 -7.00 2.16
C PRO A 113 17.21 -7.84 3.36
N THR A 114 18.51 -8.20 3.33
CA THR A 114 19.22 -8.91 4.42
C THR A 114 20.02 -7.93 5.29
N TRP A 115 19.71 -7.89 6.59
CA TRP A 115 20.32 -7.01 7.59
C TRP A 115 21.36 -7.75 8.43
N LEU A 116 22.60 -7.77 7.94
CA LEU A 116 23.74 -8.28 8.71
C LEU A 116 24.05 -7.34 9.90
N PRO A 117 24.80 -7.81 10.91
CA PRO A 117 25.39 -6.91 11.90
C PRO A 117 26.19 -5.80 11.20
N ASN A 118 26.01 -4.55 11.62
CA ASN A 118 26.54 -3.36 10.94
C ASN A 118 26.10 -3.28 9.47
N PRO A 119 24.78 -3.16 9.20
CA PRO A 119 24.18 -3.29 7.86
C PRO A 119 24.62 -2.22 6.84
N TYR A 120 25.38 -1.22 7.28
CA TYR A 120 25.82 -0.07 6.49
C TYR A 120 27.35 -0.03 6.27
N SER A 121 28.11 -1.07 6.65
CA SER A 121 29.57 -1.15 6.44
C SER A 121 29.92 -2.10 5.30
N LEU A 122 30.65 -1.59 4.30
CA LEU A 122 31.09 -2.37 3.14
C LEU A 122 31.98 -3.54 3.56
N GLU A 123 32.82 -3.31 4.56
CA GLU A 123 33.71 -4.29 5.15
C GLU A 123 32.93 -5.42 5.85
N ALA A 124 31.84 -5.09 6.56
CA ALA A 124 30.97 -6.10 7.16
C ALA A 124 30.28 -6.94 6.06
N ARG A 125 29.74 -6.28 5.02
CA ARG A 125 29.08 -6.97 3.91
C ARG A 125 30.01 -7.87 3.11
N GLN A 126 31.28 -7.47 2.95
CA GLN A 126 32.29 -8.26 2.24
C GLN A 126 32.78 -9.46 3.05
N ARG A 127 32.92 -9.32 4.38
CA ARG A 127 33.30 -10.42 5.27
C ARG A 127 32.26 -11.53 5.30
N ASP A 128 30.99 -11.17 5.26
CA ASP A 128 29.88 -12.11 5.46
C ASP A 128 29.28 -12.67 4.15
N LYS A 129 30.05 -12.63 3.04
CA LYS A 129 29.62 -13.23 1.76
C LYS A 129 29.17 -14.70 1.91
N GLY A 130 29.80 -15.45 2.82
CA GLY A 130 29.45 -16.84 3.12
C GLY A 130 28.10 -17.01 3.84
N ILE A 131 27.76 -16.11 4.76
CA ILE A 131 26.49 -16.15 5.51
C ILE A 131 25.31 -15.92 4.57
N VAL A 132 25.46 -14.99 3.62
CA VAL A 132 24.42 -14.71 2.63
C VAL A 132 24.26 -15.87 1.64
N ALA A 133 25.34 -16.61 1.36
CA ALA A 133 25.31 -17.78 0.49
C ALA A 133 24.62 -19.00 1.17
N ASN A 134 24.75 -19.13 2.50
CA ASN A 134 24.04 -20.16 3.24
C ASN A 134 22.63 -19.69 3.61
N TRP A 135 21.63 -20.08 2.82
CA TRP A 135 20.23 -19.71 3.06
C TRP A 135 19.72 -20.08 4.46
N ARG A 136 20.27 -21.14 5.09
CA ARG A 136 19.89 -21.58 6.45
C ARG A 136 20.33 -20.58 7.52
N GLU A 137 21.49 -19.95 7.33
CA GLU A 137 22.00 -18.93 8.25
C GLU A 137 21.44 -17.55 7.93
N ALA A 138 21.10 -17.31 6.66
CA ALA A 138 20.56 -16.04 6.20
C ALA A 138 19.20 -15.70 6.83
N ALA A 139 18.38 -16.69 7.20
CA ALA A 139 17.03 -16.52 7.78
C ALA A 139 17.01 -15.57 9.00
N LYS A 140 18.06 -15.61 9.83
CA LYS A 140 18.24 -14.73 11.00
C LYS A 140 18.31 -13.25 10.64
N TYR A 141 18.79 -12.95 9.44
CA TYR A 141 19.10 -11.62 8.96
C TYR A 141 18.09 -11.14 7.91
N ARG A 142 17.10 -11.95 7.53
CA ARG A 142 16.09 -11.53 6.55
C ARG A 142 15.06 -10.60 7.17
N THR A 143 14.59 -9.67 6.35
CA THR A 143 13.36 -8.91 6.62
C THR A 143 12.19 -9.89 6.54
N LEU A 144 11.26 -9.81 7.49
CA LEU A 144 10.11 -10.69 7.55
C LEU A 144 8.84 -9.89 7.28
N ALA A 145 8.04 -10.34 6.33
CA ALA A 145 6.66 -9.89 6.14
C ALA A 145 5.72 -10.86 6.86
N ILE A 146 4.89 -10.34 7.74
CA ILE A 146 3.88 -11.03 8.53
C ILE A 146 2.52 -10.66 7.94
N ARG A 147 1.93 -11.63 7.24
CA ARG A 147 0.64 -11.46 6.58
C ARG A 147 -0.51 -11.73 7.55
N PRO A 148 -1.43 -10.79 7.76
CA PRO A 148 -2.59 -11.03 8.62
C PRO A 148 -3.48 -12.14 8.04
N LEU A 149 -4.18 -12.84 8.94
CA LEU A 149 -5.20 -13.83 8.60
C LEU A 149 -6.43 -13.20 7.98
N ASP A 150 -6.77 -11.98 8.43
CA ASP A 150 -7.85 -11.19 7.87
C ASP A 150 -7.55 -10.83 6.41
N THR A 151 -8.38 -11.33 5.50
CA THR A 151 -8.22 -11.14 4.07
C THR A 151 -8.60 -9.74 3.60
N ARG A 152 -9.23 -8.89 4.43
CA ARG A 152 -9.55 -7.50 4.08
C ARG A 152 -8.28 -6.67 3.81
N PHE A 153 -7.15 -7.03 4.41
CA PHE A 153 -5.84 -6.42 4.13
C PHE A 153 -5.24 -6.85 2.78
N TYR A 154 -5.98 -7.59 1.97
CA TYR A 154 -5.61 -7.98 0.62
C TYR A 154 -6.78 -7.71 -0.34
N HIS A 155 -6.57 -6.84 -1.32
CA HIS A 155 -7.57 -6.53 -2.33
C HIS A 155 -6.95 -6.44 -3.71
N ASN A 156 -7.29 -7.40 -4.58
CA ASN A 156 -6.76 -7.54 -5.94
C ASN A 156 -5.22 -7.58 -5.97
N VAL A 157 -4.62 -6.45 -6.35
CA VAL A 157 -3.16 -6.28 -6.50
C VAL A 157 -2.52 -5.51 -5.35
N VAL A 158 -3.31 -4.98 -4.41
CA VAL A 158 -2.80 -4.17 -3.30
C VAL A 158 -3.00 -4.92 -2.00
N TRP A 159 -1.99 -4.93 -1.12
CA TRP A 159 -2.09 -5.54 0.19
C TRP A 159 -1.26 -4.80 1.24
N LYS A 160 -1.61 -5.04 2.52
CA LYS A 160 -0.84 -4.61 3.69
C LYS A 160 -0.32 -5.82 4.45
N ASP A 161 0.96 -5.80 4.79
CA ASP A 161 1.60 -6.75 5.69
C ASP A 161 2.25 -5.98 6.86
N LEU A 162 2.40 -6.62 8.01
CA LEU A 162 3.33 -6.16 9.05
C LEU A 162 4.75 -6.55 8.62
N VAL A 163 5.74 -5.70 8.86
CA VAL A 163 7.12 -5.97 8.49
C VAL A 163 8.04 -5.81 9.70
N PHE A 164 8.91 -6.78 9.88
CA PHE A 164 9.95 -6.78 10.88
C PHE A 164 11.35 -6.78 10.25
N MET A 165 12.17 -5.80 10.64
CA MET A 165 13.56 -5.68 10.23
C MET A 165 14.48 -6.10 11.39
N PRO A 166 15.44 -7.03 11.19
CA PRO A 166 16.34 -7.50 12.25
C PRO A 166 17.19 -6.42 12.92
N VAL A 167 17.41 -5.30 12.23
CA VAL A 167 18.11 -4.12 12.72
C VAL A 167 17.22 -2.91 12.44
N ALA A 168 17.19 -1.94 13.35
CA ALA A 168 16.47 -0.69 13.12
C ALA A 168 17.06 0.03 11.88
N PRO A 169 16.27 0.28 10.82
CA PRO A 169 16.73 0.98 9.65
C PRO A 169 16.95 2.47 9.95
N ARG A 170 17.84 3.10 9.19
CA ARG A 170 17.93 4.56 9.10
C ARG A 170 16.79 5.09 8.25
N ILE A 171 16.18 6.19 8.69
CA ILE A 171 15.17 6.92 7.94
C ILE A 171 15.64 8.36 7.82
N GLU A 172 15.83 8.82 6.59
CA GLU A 172 16.36 10.14 6.25
C GLU A 172 15.39 10.78 5.26
N ASP A 173 14.88 11.98 5.57
CA ASP A 173 13.94 12.73 4.72
C ASP A 173 12.72 11.92 4.21
N GLY A 174 12.16 11.07 5.08
CA GLY A 174 11.03 10.20 4.72
C GLY A 174 11.41 9.00 3.84
N ILE A 175 12.70 8.67 3.72
CA ILE A 175 13.20 7.53 2.98
C ILE A 175 13.83 6.52 3.94
N LEU A 176 13.35 5.29 3.90
CA LEU A 176 13.96 4.14 4.55
C LEU A 176 15.18 3.70 3.75
N ILE A 177 16.35 3.74 4.40
CA ILE A 177 17.62 3.34 3.82
C ILE A 177 17.91 1.88 4.21
N GLY A 178 17.85 1.00 3.21
CA GLY A 178 18.16 -0.41 3.36
C GLY A 178 19.66 -0.67 3.61
N PRO A 179 20.00 -1.90 4.03
CA PRO A 179 21.39 -2.31 4.19
C PRO A 179 22.12 -2.23 2.85
N ILE A 180 23.44 -2.08 2.89
CA ILE A 180 24.24 -2.07 1.67
C ILE A 180 24.26 -3.46 1.00
N ASP A 181 24.21 -3.47 -0.32
CA ASP A 181 24.41 -4.67 -1.13
C ASP A 181 25.92 -4.97 -1.31
N HIS A 182 26.22 -6.03 -2.06
CA HIS A 182 27.61 -6.45 -2.33
C HIS A 182 28.41 -5.46 -3.19
N LEU A 183 27.74 -4.47 -3.79
CA LEU A 183 28.33 -3.38 -4.57
C LEU A 183 28.35 -2.06 -3.78
N GLY A 184 27.96 -2.06 -2.50
CA GLY A 184 27.92 -0.86 -1.67
C GLY A 184 26.72 0.05 -1.93
N ARG A 185 25.66 -0.45 -2.57
CA ARG A 185 24.44 0.32 -2.87
C ARG A 185 23.34 0.05 -1.84
N HIS A 186 22.52 1.06 -1.55
CA HIS A 186 21.36 0.92 -0.68
C HIS A 186 20.07 0.71 -1.48
N SER A 187 19.10 -0.01 -0.91
CA SER A 187 17.71 0.07 -1.36
C SER A 187 17.04 1.26 -0.70
N HIS A 188 16.22 2.00 -1.44
CA HIS A 188 15.48 3.14 -0.91
C HIS A 188 13.98 2.86 -1.02
N GLN A 189 13.25 3.08 0.07
CA GLN A 189 11.81 2.92 0.11
C GLN A 189 11.15 4.09 0.83
N ARG A 190 10.00 4.54 0.36
CA ARG A 190 9.34 5.71 0.94
C ARG A 190 8.63 5.34 2.23
N VAL A 191 8.76 6.21 3.23
CA VAL A 191 8.05 6.14 4.51
C VAL A 191 7.03 7.25 4.55
N PHE A 192 5.78 6.90 4.82
CA PHE A 192 4.67 7.83 4.94
C PHE A 192 4.12 7.83 6.37
N PRO A 193 3.52 8.94 6.81
CA PRO A 193 2.82 8.99 8.10
C PRO A 193 1.57 8.09 8.10
N THR A 194 0.97 7.86 6.94
CA THR A 194 -0.19 6.98 6.75
C THR A 194 -0.17 6.32 5.38
N LEU A 195 -0.66 5.09 5.32
CA LEU A 195 -0.95 4.27 4.14
C LEU A 195 -2.47 4.00 4.06
N ASN A 196 -3.30 4.90 4.61
CA ASN A 196 -4.76 4.82 4.45
C ASN A 196 -5.20 5.14 3.03
N ASN A 197 -4.40 5.91 2.30
CA ASN A 197 -4.54 6.10 0.86
C ASN A 197 -3.46 5.29 0.13
N GLU A 198 -3.76 4.88 -1.10
CA GLU A 198 -2.72 4.30 -1.97
C GLU A 198 -1.66 5.41 -2.17
N PRO A 199 -0.39 5.17 -1.83
CA PRO A 199 0.59 6.25 -1.87
C PRO A 199 0.77 6.71 -3.32
N PRO A 200 0.81 8.03 -3.56
CA PRO A 200 1.10 8.57 -4.88
C PRO A 200 2.50 8.09 -5.30
N ASP A 201 2.63 7.71 -6.56
CA ASP A 201 3.92 7.36 -7.18
C ASP A 201 4.64 6.14 -6.58
N VAL A 202 3.91 5.19 -5.98
CA VAL A 202 4.44 3.83 -5.82
C VAL A 202 4.57 3.25 -7.23
N GLU A 203 5.79 3.32 -7.77
CA GLU A 203 6.14 2.66 -9.03
C GLU A 203 5.75 1.18 -8.96
N ARG A 204 5.50 0.59 -10.13
CA ARG A 204 5.17 -0.83 -10.25
C ARG A 204 6.18 -1.66 -9.46
N ASP A 205 5.69 -2.65 -8.70
CA ASP A 205 6.49 -3.57 -7.89
C ASP A 205 7.29 -2.93 -6.74
N THR A 206 6.94 -1.71 -6.34
CA THR A 206 7.49 -1.07 -5.14
C THR A 206 6.50 -1.12 -3.97
N CYS A 207 7.04 -0.99 -2.75
CA CYS A 207 6.26 -0.96 -1.53
C CYS A 207 6.55 0.34 -0.76
N ALA A 208 5.54 0.84 -0.08
CA ALA A 208 5.62 1.97 0.83
C ALA A 208 5.49 1.49 2.27
N TYR A 209 6.11 2.23 3.19
CA TYR A 209 6.17 1.86 4.60
C TYR A 209 5.57 2.93 5.48
N ARG A 210 5.05 2.51 6.64
CA ARG A 210 4.73 3.37 7.76
C ARG A 210 5.41 2.78 8.98
N GLN A 211 6.24 3.56 9.65
CA GLN A 211 6.91 3.13 10.86
C GLN A 211 5.90 3.03 12.01
N ILE A 212 5.97 1.93 12.76
CA ILE A 212 5.22 1.73 14.01
C ILE A 212 6.21 1.83 15.19
N GLU A 213 7.33 1.12 15.09
CA GLU A 213 8.42 1.11 16.07
C GLU A 213 9.77 1.05 15.34
N PRO A 214 10.93 1.17 16.01
CA PRO A 214 12.23 1.15 15.34
C PRO A 214 12.45 -0.02 14.39
N GLN A 215 11.88 -1.20 14.65
CA GLN A 215 12.06 -2.39 13.80
C GLN A 215 10.76 -2.86 13.12
N TRP A 216 9.62 -2.23 13.42
CA TRP A 216 8.30 -2.67 13.02
C TRP A 216 7.60 -1.64 12.15
N PHE A 217 7.07 -2.10 11.02
CA PHE A 217 6.46 -1.26 10.01
C PHE A 217 5.16 -1.88 9.51
N VAL A 218 4.21 -1.05 9.06
CA VAL A 218 3.22 -1.47 8.08
C VAL A 218 3.85 -1.30 6.70
N GLN A 219 3.73 -2.31 5.85
CA GLN A 219 4.12 -2.23 4.45
C GLN A 219 2.87 -2.34 3.59
N MET A 220 2.69 -1.40 2.65
CA MET A 220 1.73 -1.53 1.57
C MET A 220 2.47 -1.77 0.26
N CYS A 221 2.06 -2.82 -0.46
CA CYS A 221 2.66 -3.19 -1.75
C CYS A 221 1.59 -3.27 -2.83
N ARG A 222 2.05 -3.18 -4.09
CA ARG A 222 1.24 -3.42 -5.27
C ARG A 222 1.96 -4.37 -6.24
N THR A 223 1.29 -5.46 -6.64
CA THR A 223 1.78 -6.40 -7.67
C THR A 223 1.17 -6.10 -9.03
N LEU A 224 1.81 -6.54 -10.11
CA LEU A 224 1.18 -6.65 -11.43
C LEU A 224 0.31 -7.92 -11.48
N TYR A 225 -0.79 -7.84 -12.24
CA TYR A 225 -1.43 -9.02 -12.85
C TYR A 225 -0.66 -9.39 -14.12
#